data_AF-A0A8H8J8B8-F1
#
_entry.id   AF-A0A8H8J8B8-F1
#
_cell.length_a   1.000
_cell.length_b   1.000
_cell.length_c   1.000
_cell.angle_alpha   90.00
_cell.angle_beta   90.00
_cell.angle_gamma   90.00
#
_symmetry.space_group_name_H-M   'P 1'
#
loop_
_entity.id
_entity.type
_entity.pdbx_description
1 polymer ?
#
loop_
_entity_poly.entity_id
_entity_poly.type
_entity_poly.pdbx_seq_one_letter_code
_entity_poly.pdbx_strand_id
1 'polypeptide(L)'
;MTEVVSKLYEKHAESDGGAWGVDIESDKDGILDTSKDQIYDSLAAKSWAIRMATEAAVEVLRVDSIIMSKPAGGPKVPKQSGNWDED
;
A
#
# COMPACT_ATOMS: atom_id res chain seq x y z
N MET A 1 12.00 13.11 -9.75
CA MET A 1 11.40 11.78 -9.49
C MET A 1 11.64 10.81 -10.66
N THR A 2 11.48 11.24 -11.91
CA THR A 2 11.77 10.40 -13.11
C THR A 2 13.24 10.08 -13.33
N GLU A 3 14.17 10.97 -12.98
CA GLU A 3 15.61 10.80 -13.25
C GLU A 3 16.23 9.57 -12.55
N VAL A 4 15.96 9.37 -11.26
CA VAL A 4 16.46 8.22 -10.49
C VAL A 4 15.94 6.91 -11.05
N VAL A 5 14.66 6.88 -11.46
CA VAL A 5 14.05 5.70 -12.06
C VAL A 5 14.71 5.39 -13.41
N SER A 6 14.95 6.39 -14.26
CA SER A 6 15.65 6.18 -15.54
C SER A 6 17.06 5.63 -15.34
N LYS A 7 17.86 6.22 -14.44
CA LYS A 7 19.20 5.75 -14.10
C LYS A 7 19.19 4.31 -13.57
N LEU A 8 18.22 3.98 -12.73
CA LEU A 8 18.06 2.64 -12.19
C LEU A 8 17.71 1.62 -13.30
N TYR A 9 16.83 1.99 -14.24
CA TYR A 9 16.52 1.15 -15.41
C TYR A 9 17.74 0.92 -16.31
N GLU A 10 18.52 1.98 -16.57
CA GLU A 10 19.77 1.87 -17.33
C GLU A 10 20.74 0.88 -16.67
N LYS A 11 20.91 0.96 -15.34
CA LYS A 11 21.74 0.03 -14.59
C LYS A 11 21.18 -1.39 -14.54
N HIS A 12 19.88 -1.56 -14.39
CA HIS A 12 19.24 -2.88 -14.38
C HIS A 12 19.28 -3.61 -15.73
N ALA A 13 19.61 -2.93 -16.82
CA ALA A 13 19.85 -3.55 -18.13
C ALA A 13 21.21 -4.27 -18.22
N GLU A 14 22.16 -3.96 -17.32
CA GLU A 14 23.45 -4.65 -17.20
C GLU A 14 23.25 -6.03 -16.52
N SER A 15 24.12 -7.02 -16.79
CA SER A 15 23.95 -8.40 -16.32
C SER A 15 23.95 -8.59 -14.80
N ASP A 16 24.61 -7.70 -14.07
CA ASP A 16 24.70 -7.63 -12.62
C ASP A 16 23.90 -6.45 -12.04
N GLY A 17 23.07 -5.81 -12.89
CA GLY A 17 22.31 -4.61 -12.56
C GLY A 17 21.31 -4.79 -11.42
N GLY A 18 20.82 -6.01 -11.18
CA GLY A 18 19.76 -6.27 -10.20
C GLY A 18 20.10 -5.93 -8.75
N ALA A 19 21.38 -5.73 -8.41
CA ALA A 19 21.83 -5.30 -7.08
C ALA A 19 21.77 -3.77 -6.87
N TRP A 20 21.52 -2.99 -7.92
CA TRP A 20 21.40 -1.53 -7.79
C TRP A 20 20.06 -1.13 -7.16
N GLY A 21 20.12 -0.18 -6.24
CA GLY A 21 18.97 0.38 -5.52
C GLY A 21 19.00 1.91 -5.50
N VAL A 22 18.00 2.49 -4.84
CA VAL A 22 17.89 3.94 -4.66
C VAL A 22 18.63 4.34 -3.39
N ASP A 23 19.50 5.34 -3.52
CA ASP A 23 20.17 5.97 -2.39
C ASP A 23 19.31 7.15 -1.89
N ILE A 24 18.91 7.09 -0.62
CA ILE A 24 18.13 8.14 0.05
C ILE A 24 18.96 9.09 0.90
N GLU A 25 20.24 8.75 1.13
CA GLU A 25 21.15 9.51 1.99
C GLU A 25 22.04 10.45 1.17
N SER A 26 22.27 10.15 -0.12
CA SER A 26 23.11 10.94 -1.02
C SER A 26 22.31 11.87 -1.94
N ASP A 27 22.74 13.14 -2.00
CA ASP A 27 22.17 14.16 -2.89
C ASP A 27 22.72 14.12 -4.34
N LYS A 28 23.61 13.18 -4.68
CA LYS A 28 24.37 13.22 -5.96
C LYS A 28 23.80 12.33 -7.06
N ASP A 29 24.00 11.01 -6.94
CA ASP A 29 23.65 10.06 -8.01
C ASP A 29 22.25 9.45 -7.82
N GLY A 30 21.74 9.44 -6.58
CA GLY A 30 20.42 8.90 -6.22
C GLY A 30 20.28 7.39 -6.37
N ILE A 31 21.35 6.68 -6.76
CA ILE A 31 21.41 5.22 -6.87
C ILE A 31 22.74 4.71 -6.28
N LEU A 32 22.72 3.48 -5.76
CA LEU A 32 23.90 2.80 -5.20
C LEU A 32 23.83 1.29 -5.44
N ASP A 33 24.95 0.59 -5.21
CA ASP A 33 25.02 -0.87 -5.21
C ASP A 33 24.71 -1.41 -3.81
N THR A 34 23.51 -1.97 -3.64
CA THR A 34 23.00 -2.41 -2.33
C THR A 34 23.81 -3.55 -1.73
N SER A 35 24.49 -4.36 -2.56
CA SER A 35 25.30 -5.48 -2.08
C SER A 35 26.60 -5.01 -1.44
N LYS A 36 27.21 -3.94 -1.99
CA LYS A 36 28.41 -3.31 -1.42
C LYS A 36 28.12 -2.64 -0.09
N ASP A 37 26.95 -2.01 0.03
CA ASP A 37 26.53 -1.28 1.24
C ASP A 37 25.81 -2.18 2.26
N GLN A 38 25.76 -3.49 1.98
CA GLN A 38 25.17 -4.52 2.84
C GLN A 38 23.68 -4.31 3.18
N ILE A 39 22.93 -3.74 2.23
CA ILE A 39 21.51 -3.47 2.36
C ILE A 39 20.73 -4.66 1.79
N TYR A 40 20.33 -5.58 2.67
CA TYR A 40 19.61 -6.79 2.29
C TYR A 40 18.25 -6.89 2.96
N ASP A 41 17.28 -7.43 2.22
CA ASP A 41 15.94 -7.76 2.71
C ASP A 41 15.76 -9.26 2.90
N SER A 42 14.84 -9.65 3.80
CA SER A 42 14.46 -11.05 3.95
C SER A 42 13.70 -11.55 2.71
N LEU A 43 14.28 -12.54 2.01
CA LEU A 43 13.66 -13.18 0.86
C LEU A 43 12.28 -13.77 1.20
N ALA A 44 12.17 -14.42 2.36
CA ALA A 44 10.91 -15.03 2.80
C ALA A 44 9.82 -13.97 2.99
N ALA A 45 10.15 -12.83 3.63
CA ALA A 45 9.20 -11.75 3.85
C ALA A 45 8.72 -11.14 2.52
N LYS A 46 9.64 -10.82 1.60
CA LYS A 46 9.29 -10.23 0.30
C LYS A 46 8.49 -11.19 -0.58
N SER A 47 8.85 -12.47 -0.61
CA SER A 47 8.13 -13.49 -1.38
C SER A 47 6.69 -13.62 -0.91
N TRP A 48 6.46 -13.71 0.41
CA TRP A 48 5.10 -13.75 0.96
C TRP A 48 4.34 -12.45 0.77
N ALA A 49 4.99 -11.30 0.90
CA ALA A 49 4.36 -10.00 0.68
C ALA A 49 3.79 -9.89 -0.74
N ILE A 50 4.55 -10.28 -1.77
CA ILE A 50 4.09 -10.27 -3.16
C ILE A 50 2.91 -11.24 -3.34
N ARG A 51 2.99 -12.45 -2.79
CA ARG A 51 1.90 -13.43 -2.88
C ARG A 51 0.61 -12.91 -2.24
N MET A 52 0.68 -12.43 -1.00
CA MET A 52 -0.50 -11.96 -0.27
C MET A 52 -1.08 -10.68 -0.89
N ALA A 53 -0.24 -9.75 -1.36
CA ALA A 53 -0.70 -8.53 -2.02
C ALA A 53 -1.43 -8.83 -3.34
N THR A 54 -0.90 -9.77 -4.14
CA THR A 54 -1.54 -10.19 -5.38
C THR A 54 -2.84 -10.95 -5.13
N GLU A 55 -2.88 -11.85 -4.14
CA GLU A 55 -4.11 -12.54 -3.72
C GLU A 55 -5.19 -11.53 -3.28
N ALA A 56 -4.85 -10.58 -2.40
CA ALA A 56 -5.79 -9.56 -1.94
C ALA A 56 -6.30 -8.66 -3.08
N ALA A 57 -5.41 -8.23 -3.99
CA ALA A 57 -5.81 -7.44 -5.15
C ALA A 57 -6.77 -8.21 -6.07
N VAL A 58 -6.50 -9.50 -6.30
CA VAL A 58 -7.36 -10.37 -7.09
C VAL A 58 -8.71 -10.59 -6.40
N GLU A 59 -8.76 -10.78 -5.08
CA GLU A 59 -10.01 -10.90 -4.33
C GLU A 59 -10.87 -9.65 -4.47
N VAL A 60 -10.30 -8.45 -4.34
CA VAL A 60 -11.01 -7.18 -4.53
C VAL A 60 -11.56 -7.07 -5.95
N LEU A 61 -10.75 -7.39 -6.97
CA LEU A 61 -11.16 -7.30 -8.38
C LEU A 61 -12.22 -8.34 -8.79
N ARG A 62 -12.38 -9.44 -8.03
CA ARG A 62 -13.38 -10.48 -8.29
C ARG A 62 -14.78 -10.12 -7.82
N VAL A 63 -14.93 -9.12 -6.95
CA VAL A 63 -16.24 -8.70 -6.43
C VAL A 63 -16.98 -7.88 -7.50
N ASP A 64 -18.16 -8.35 -7.91
CA ASP A 64 -19.01 -7.71 -8.92
C ASP A 64 -20.12 -6.83 -8.31
N SER A 65 -20.56 -7.15 -7.10
CA SER A 65 -21.64 -6.43 -6.42
C SER A 65 -21.53 -6.60 -4.90
N ILE A 66 -21.78 -5.51 -4.18
CA ILE A 66 -21.80 -5.48 -2.71
C ILE A 66 -23.21 -5.09 -2.27
N ILE A 67 -23.86 -5.96 -1.50
CA ILE A 67 -25.13 -5.66 -0.84
C ILE A 67 -24.84 -5.43 0.64
N MET A 68 -24.97 -4.17 1.08
CA MET A 68 -24.73 -3.77 2.46
C MET A 68 -25.95 -4.08 3.33
N SER A 69 -25.77 -4.74 4.47
CA SER A 69 -26.80 -4.75 5.51
C SER A 69 -27.05 -3.32 5.98
N LYS A 70 -28.31 -2.94 6.23
CA LYS A 70 -28.60 -1.66 6.89
C LYS A 70 -27.78 -1.58 8.18
N PRO A 71 -27.13 -0.44 8.48
CA PRO A 71 -26.53 -0.24 9.79
C PRO A 71 -27.56 -0.63 10.86
N ALA A 72 -27.15 -1.37 11.88
CA ALA A 72 -28.00 -1.74 13.00
C ALA A 72 -28.35 -0.49 13.81
N GLY A 73 -29.26 0.32 13.28
CA GLY A 73 -29.92 1.42 13.94
C GLY A 73 -31.33 0.94 14.23
N GLY A 74 -31.56 0.44 15.44
CA GLY A 74 -32.92 0.23 15.93
C GLY A 74 -33.77 1.50 15.81
N PRO A 75 -35.10 1.41 15.97
CA PRO A 75 -35.99 2.54 15.80
C PRO A 75 -35.47 3.77 16.55
N LYS A 76 -35.36 4.91 15.84
CA LYS A 76 -34.96 6.18 16.43
C LYS A 76 -35.86 6.43 17.62
N VAL A 77 -35.30 6.50 18.84
CA VAL A 77 -36.07 6.75 20.08
C VAL A 77 -36.97 7.96 19.81
N PRO A 78 -38.30 7.84 19.96
CA PRO A 78 -39.19 8.97 19.77
C PRO A 78 -38.71 10.09 20.71
N LYS A 79 -38.40 11.26 20.16
CA LYS A 79 -38.31 12.46 21.01
C LYS A 79 -39.68 12.59 21.65
N GLN A 80 -39.78 12.37 22.96
CA GLN A 80 -40.95 12.80 23.71
C GLN A 80 -41.13 14.28 23.41
N SER A 81 -42.22 14.64 22.73
CA SER A 81 -42.69 16.02 22.66
C SER A 81 -43.00 16.44 24.09
N GLY A 82 -42.04 17.13 24.72
CA GLY A 82 -42.27 17.83 25.97
C GLY A 82 -43.18 19.02 25.69
N ASN A 83 -44.49 18.80 25.79
CA ASN A 83 -45.49 19.85 25.86
C ASN A 83 -46.50 19.50 26.95
N TRP A 84 -46.01 19.38 28.19
CA TRP A 84 -46.82 19.03 29.35
C TRP A 84 -46.93 20.15 30.39
N ASP A 85 -46.58 21.39 30.06
CA ASP A 85 -46.89 22.54 30.92
C ASP A 85 -47.19 23.78 30.06
N GLU A 86 -48.47 23.99 29.74
CA GLU A 86 -49.12 25.31 29.60
C GLU A 86 -50.59 25.12 30.00
N ASP A 87 -50.90 25.52 31.24
CA ASP A 87 -52.19 25.82 31.91
C ASP A 87 -53.50 25.14 31.43
#